data_AF-V5HMI6-F1
#
_entry.id   AF-V5HMI6-F1
#
_cell.length_a   1.000
_cell.length_b   1.000
_cell.length_c   1.000
_cell.angle_alpha   90.00
_cell.angle_beta   90.00
_cell.angle_gamma   90.00
#
_symmetry.space_group_name_H-M   'P 1'
#
loop_
_entity.id
_entity.type
_entity.pdbx_description
1 polymer ?
#
loop_
_entity_poly.entity_id
_entity_poly.type
_entity_poly.pdbx_seq_one_letter_code
_entity_poly.pdbx_strand_id
1 'polypeptide(L)'
;MADVRAKVLQYETFLNEVLKEDLRRCPRRARESVLQALRVVCRLRTSHREDYRKYQKNEVDDFGHNVDLGCQLLCAGSRARPLPTVCVQVGLGFFVELTHEEALWFVGRREVVLEQDLKRLSQDSANIKAHIQMTLQCLRELQGLPMETDPPKRRDVF
;
A
#
# COMPACT_ATOMS: atom_id res chain seq x y z
N MET A 1 2.43 40.68 -25.11
CA MET A 1 3.51 40.50 -24.10
C MET A 1 3.01 40.45 -22.65
N ALA A 2 1.91 41.11 -22.26
CA ALA A 2 1.35 41.01 -20.90
C ALA A 2 0.59 39.68 -20.67
N ASP A 3 -0.16 39.20 -21.67
CA ASP A 3 -0.96 37.98 -21.59
C ASP A 3 -0.12 36.69 -21.40
N VAL A 4 1.06 36.62 -22.05
CA VAL A 4 1.97 35.46 -21.92
C VAL A 4 2.57 35.37 -20.52
N ARG A 5 2.93 36.50 -19.91
CA ARG A 5 3.44 36.54 -18.53
C ARG A 5 2.39 36.13 -17.50
N ALA A 6 1.13 36.52 -17.70
CA ALA A 6 0.03 36.11 -16.84
C ALA A 6 -0.21 34.59 -16.89
N LYS A 7 -0.15 33.99 -18.09
CA LYS A 7 -0.27 32.52 -18.26
C LYS A 7 0.90 31.76 -17.65
N VAL A 8 2.13 32.24 -17.81
CA VAL A 8 3.32 31.67 -17.16
C VAL A 8 3.16 31.63 -15.64
N LEU A 9 2.73 32.74 -15.03
CA LEU A 9 2.49 32.82 -13.59
C LEU A 9 1.41 31.82 -13.13
N GLN A 10 0.30 31.70 -13.88
CA GLN A 10 -0.75 30.72 -13.59
C GLN A 10 -0.23 29.27 -13.61
N TYR A 11 0.59 28.91 -14.59
CA TYR A 11 1.19 27.58 -14.67
C TYR A 11 2.22 27.35 -13.56
N GLU A 12 3.01 28.35 -13.18
CA GLU A 12 3.94 28.26 -12.04
C GLU A 12 3.21 28.07 -10.71
N THR A 13 2.12 28.81 -10.49
CA THR A 13 1.25 28.67 -9.31
C THR A 13 0.62 27.28 -9.28
N PHE A 14 0.02 26.83 -10.39
CA PHE A 14 -0.59 25.50 -10.47
C PHE A 14 0.42 24.37 -10.22
N LEU A 15 1.63 24.49 -10.76
CA LEU A 15 2.69 23.49 -10.58
C LEU A 15 3.14 23.43 -9.11
N ASN A 16 3.33 24.58 -8.47
CA ASN A 16 3.81 24.65 -7.10
C ASN A 16 2.74 24.29 -6.06
N GLU A 17 1.51 24.75 -6.24
CA GLU A 17 0.45 24.63 -5.24
C GLU A 17 -0.39 23.35 -5.39
N VAL A 18 -0.54 22.84 -6.61
CA VAL A 18 -1.38 21.66 -6.90
C VAL A 18 -0.50 20.44 -7.20
N LEU A 19 0.21 20.43 -8.33
CA LEU A 19 0.91 19.23 -8.81
C LEU A 19 2.01 18.75 -7.84
N LYS A 20 2.79 19.67 -7.26
CA LYS A 20 3.83 19.31 -6.26
C LYS A 20 3.22 18.79 -4.97
N GLU A 21 2.11 19.36 -4.53
CA GLU A 21 1.46 18.95 -3.29
C GLU A 21 0.72 17.62 -3.46
N ASP A 22 0.08 17.41 -4.61
CA ASP A 22 -0.53 16.13 -5.01
C ASP A 22 0.51 15.02 -5.04
N LEU A 23 1.69 15.27 -5.64
CA LEU A 23 2.78 14.30 -5.67
C LEU A 23 3.31 13.97 -4.26
N ARG A 24 3.31 14.95 -3.34
CA ARG A 24 3.77 14.77 -1.96
C ARG A 24 2.78 14.01 -1.10
N ARG A 25 1.48 14.34 -1.20
CA ARG A 25 0.46 13.85 -0.26
C ARG A 25 -0.18 12.54 -0.71
N CYS A 26 -0.64 12.49 -1.96
CA CYS A 26 -1.55 11.44 -2.41
C CYS A 26 -0.86 10.07 -2.55
N PRO A 27 0.27 9.96 -3.29
CA PRO A 27 0.90 8.66 -3.52
C PRO A 27 1.58 8.09 -2.28
N ARG A 28 2.19 8.92 -1.43
CA ARG A 28 3.06 8.44 -0.36
C ARG A 28 2.29 7.80 0.79
N ARG A 29 1.32 8.52 1.37
CA ARG A 29 0.54 8.02 2.51
C ARG A 29 -0.34 6.84 2.13
N ALA A 30 -1.02 6.93 0.99
CA ALA A 30 -1.85 5.84 0.48
C ALA A 30 -1.01 4.57 0.23
N ARG A 31 0.16 4.71 -0.40
CA ARG A 31 1.08 3.60 -0.65
C ARG A 31 1.60 2.97 0.65
N GLU A 32 2.01 3.78 1.62
CA GLU A 32 2.48 3.28 2.92
C GLU A 32 1.40 2.46 3.62
N SER A 33 0.14 2.94 3.63
CA SER A 33 -1.00 2.21 4.18
C SER A 33 -1.27 0.89 3.46
N VAL A 34 -1.25 0.87 2.12
CA VAL A 34 -1.47 -0.35 1.33
C VAL A 34 -0.33 -1.36 1.56
N LEU A 35 0.92 -0.90 1.65
CA LEU A 35 2.06 -1.76 1.95
C LEU A 35 1.99 -2.34 3.36
N GLN A 36 1.56 -1.56 4.36
CA GLN A 36 1.33 -2.07 5.71
C GLN A 36 0.24 -3.14 5.71
N ALA A 37 -0.89 -2.90 5.05
CA ALA A 37 -1.96 -3.88 4.92
C ALA A 37 -1.47 -5.17 4.23
N LEU A 38 -0.70 -5.05 3.14
CA LEU A 38 -0.13 -6.20 2.43
C LEU A 38 0.81 -7.02 3.32
N ARG A 39 1.65 -6.38 4.14
CA ARG A 39 2.52 -7.07 5.10
C ARG A 39 1.73 -7.88 6.12
N VAL A 40 0.65 -7.31 6.64
CA VAL A 40 -0.24 -7.99 7.59
C VAL A 40 -0.90 -9.19 6.93
N VAL A 41 -1.45 -9.03 5.73
CA VAL A 41 -2.11 -10.11 4.98
C VAL A 41 -1.13 -11.23 4.63
N CYS A 42 0.08 -10.91 4.16
CA CYS A 42 1.11 -11.91 3.86
C CYS A 42 1.50 -12.70 5.12
N ARG A 43 1.69 -12.01 6.27
CA ARG A 43 2.01 -12.66 7.55
C ARG A 43 0.89 -13.60 7.99
N LEU A 44 -0.36 -13.14 7.88
CA LEU A 44 -1.54 -13.92 8.24
C LEU A 44 -1.69 -15.16 7.35
N ARG A 45 -1.40 -15.03 6.05
CA ARG A 45 -1.38 -16.17 5.13
C ARG A 45 -0.35 -17.22 5.52
N THR A 46 0.88 -16.79 5.85
CA THR A 46 1.95 -17.73 6.22
C THR A 46 1.63 -18.44 7.53
N SER A 47 1.19 -17.72 8.56
CA SER A 47 0.84 -18.32 9.85
C SER A 47 -0.35 -19.27 9.71
N HIS A 48 -1.41 -18.84 9.03
CA HIS A 48 -2.59 -19.68 8.84
C HIS A 48 -2.30 -20.94 8.02
N ARG A 49 -1.37 -20.87 7.05
CA ARG A 49 -0.92 -22.04 6.29
C ARG A 49 -0.15 -23.03 7.17
N GLU A 50 0.66 -22.52 8.09
CA GLU A 50 1.36 -23.36 9.08
C GLU A 50 0.36 -24.02 10.03
N ASP A 51 -0.63 -23.26 10.52
CA ASP A 51 -1.70 -23.77 11.38
C ASP A 51 -2.53 -24.85 10.67
N TYR A 52 -2.88 -24.64 9.40
CA TYR A 52 -3.58 -25.65 8.60
C TYR A 52 -2.75 -26.92 8.40
N ARG A 53 -1.42 -26.80 8.25
CA ARG A 53 -0.52 -27.96 8.16
C ARG A 53 -0.46 -28.73 9.47
N LYS A 54 -0.44 -28.05 10.62
CA LYS A 54 -0.51 -28.68 11.95
C LYS A 54 -1.84 -29.39 12.16
N TYR A 55 -2.94 -28.74 11.76
CA TYR A 55 -4.29 -29.32 11.76
C TYR A 55 -4.31 -30.65 10.97
N GLN A 56 -3.78 -30.68 9.75
CA GLN A 56 -3.75 -31.88 8.92
C GLN A 56 -2.96 -33.05 9.53
N LYS A 57 -1.91 -32.75 10.30
CA LYS A 57 -1.12 -33.78 10.98
C LYS A 57 -1.75 -34.28 12.28
N ASN A 58 -2.86 -33.70 12.73
CA ASN A 58 -3.44 -33.91 14.07
C ASN A 58 -2.41 -33.76 15.20
N GLU A 59 -1.40 -32.90 15.00
CA GLU A 59 -0.43 -32.57 16.04
C GLU A 59 -1.18 -31.71 17.08
N VAL A 60 -1.43 -32.30 18.26
CA VAL A 60 -1.94 -31.56 19.41
C VAL A 60 -0.78 -30.73 19.93
N ASP A 61 -0.80 -29.42 19.69
CA ASP A 61 0.10 -28.51 20.39
C ASP A 61 -0.28 -28.52 21.88
N ASP A 62 0.55 -29.17 22.70
CA ASP A 62 0.47 -29.10 24.17
C ASP A 62 0.92 -27.74 24.72
N PHE A 63 1.34 -26.84 23.84
CA PHE A 63 1.71 -25.48 24.15
C PHE A 63 0.46 -24.61 24.38
N GLY A 64 0.33 -24.06 25.58
CA GLY A 64 -0.63 -22.99 25.83
C GLY A 64 -0.35 -21.80 24.91
N HIS A 65 -1.31 -21.42 24.09
CA HIS A 65 -1.18 -20.26 23.21
C HIS A 65 -1.33 -18.99 24.04
N ASN A 66 -0.31 -18.13 24.07
CA ASN A 66 -0.43 -16.82 24.69
C ASN A 66 -1.22 -15.90 23.75
N VAL A 67 -2.43 -15.52 24.18
CA VAL A 67 -3.29 -14.58 23.49
C VAL A 67 -3.14 -13.22 24.15
N ASP A 68 -2.88 -12.19 23.36
CA ASP A 68 -2.84 -10.80 23.83
C ASP A 68 -4.28 -10.29 24.02
N LEU A 69 -4.60 -9.91 25.26
CA LEU A 69 -5.88 -9.29 25.62
C LEU A 69 -5.84 -7.75 25.54
N GLY A 70 -4.69 -7.18 25.18
CA GLY A 70 -4.43 -5.75 25.12
C GLY A 70 -3.34 -5.30 26.09
N CYS A 71 -2.71 -4.15 25.82
CA CYS A 71 -1.63 -3.60 26.65
C CYS A 71 -0.48 -4.59 26.94
N GLN A 72 -0.18 -5.51 26.01
CA GLN A 72 0.82 -6.58 26.18
C GLN A 72 0.48 -7.55 27.34
N LEU A 73 -0.80 -7.62 27.73
CA LEU A 73 -1.29 -8.59 28.70
C LEU A 73 -1.58 -9.89 27.99
N LEU A 74 -0.69 -10.87 28.18
CA LEU A 74 -0.79 -12.18 27.60
C LEU A 74 -1.53 -13.12 28.54
N CYS A 75 -2.64 -13.68 28.08
CA CYS A 75 -3.31 -14.80 28.76
C CYS A 75 -2.92 -16.11 28.07
N ALA A 76 -2.47 -17.08 28.87
CA ALA A 76 -2.30 -18.45 28.39
C ALA A 76 -3.69 -19.04 28.08
N GLY A 77 -3.99 -19.22 26.80
CA GLY A 77 -5.16 -19.92 26.31
C GLY A 77 -5.06 -21.41 26.65
N SER A 78 -6.19 -22.01 27.05
CA SER A 78 -6.26 -23.45 27.29
C SER A 78 -6.11 -24.22 26.00
N ARG A 79 -5.43 -25.37 26.08
CA ARG A 79 -5.28 -26.44 25.08
C ARG A 79 -6.39 -26.41 24.01
N ALA A 80 -6.16 -25.67 22.93
CA ALA A 80 -7.15 -25.49 21.89
C ALA A 80 -7.00 -26.66 20.92
N ARG A 81 -8.00 -27.55 20.91
CA ARG A 81 -8.07 -28.57 19.86
C ARG A 81 -8.09 -27.85 18.51
N PRO A 82 -7.34 -28.31 17.49
CA PRO A 82 -7.43 -27.77 16.14
C PRO A 82 -8.91 -27.68 15.70
N LEU A 83 -9.39 -26.45 15.49
CA LEU A 83 -10.77 -26.19 15.03
C LEU A 83 -10.83 -26.39 13.51
N PRO A 84 -11.91 -26.96 12.97
CA PRO A 84 -12.05 -27.18 11.51
C PRO A 84 -12.31 -25.89 10.73
N THR A 85 -12.72 -24.82 11.42
CA THR A 85 -13.13 -23.54 10.85
C THR A 85 -12.44 -22.37 11.55
N VAL A 86 -12.31 -21.27 10.81
CA VAL A 86 -11.74 -20.01 11.28
C VAL A 86 -12.71 -18.87 11.04
N CYS A 87 -12.75 -17.92 11.97
CA CYS A 87 -13.62 -16.76 11.87
C CYS A 87 -12.88 -15.62 11.16
N VAL A 88 -13.41 -15.18 10.01
CA VAL A 88 -12.78 -14.17 9.16
C VAL A 88 -13.65 -12.91 9.10
N GLN A 89 -13.03 -11.76 9.36
CA GLN A 89 -13.70 -10.46 9.22
C GLN A 89 -13.79 -10.07 7.73
N VAL A 90 -15.01 -10.01 7.21
CA VAL A 90 -15.27 -9.65 5.80
C VAL A 90 -15.44 -8.14 5.59
N GLY A 91 -15.83 -7.40 6.63
CA GLY A 91 -15.97 -5.93 6.60
C GLY A 91 -17.21 -5.46 7.34
N LEU A 92 -17.31 -4.14 7.59
CA LEU A 92 -18.47 -3.49 8.24
C LEU A 92 -18.88 -4.12 9.60
N GLY A 93 -17.93 -4.73 10.31
CA GLY A 93 -18.19 -5.43 11.57
C GLY A 93 -18.79 -6.83 11.43
N PHE A 94 -18.92 -7.35 10.21
CA PHE A 94 -19.37 -8.73 9.96
C PHE A 94 -18.21 -9.72 9.95
N PHE A 95 -18.51 -10.90 10.49
CA PHE A 95 -17.60 -12.03 10.60
C PHE A 95 -18.29 -13.27 10.01
N VAL A 96 -17.50 -14.08 9.30
CA VAL A 96 -17.98 -15.31 8.66
C VAL A 96 -17.06 -16.46 9.09
N GLU A 97 -17.66 -17.58 9.46
CA GLU A 97 -16.92 -18.82 9.70
C GLU A 97 -16.64 -19.49 8.35
N LEU A 98 -15.35 -19.71 8.06
CA LEU A 98 -14.88 -20.32 6.83
C LEU A 98 -14.05 -21.56 7.17
N THR A 99 -14.02 -22.53 6.25
CA THR A 99 -13.02 -23.60 6.30
C THR A 99 -11.62 -23.04 6.06
N HIS A 100 -10.58 -23.78 6.45
CA HIS A 100 -9.20 -23.33 6.24
C HIS A 100 -8.87 -23.08 4.76
N GLU A 101 -9.42 -23.89 3.85
CA GLU A 101 -9.18 -23.73 2.41
C GLU A 101 -9.85 -22.46 1.86
N GLU A 102 -11.11 -22.22 2.25
CA GLU A 102 -11.84 -20.99 1.90
C GLU A 102 -11.18 -19.75 2.48
N ALA A 103 -10.68 -19.82 3.72
CA ALA A 103 -9.96 -18.72 4.35
C ALA A 103 -8.65 -18.40 3.62
N LEU A 104 -7.87 -19.42 3.23
CA LEU A 104 -6.65 -19.23 2.43
C LEU A 104 -6.95 -18.62 1.05
N TRP A 105 -8.04 -19.06 0.41
CA TRP A 105 -8.51 -18.48 -0.84
C TRP A 105 -8.89 -17.00 -0.67
N PHE A 106 -9.64 -16.68 0.39
CA PHE A 106 -10.07 -15.30 0.69
C PHE A 106 -8.88 -14.37 0.94
N VAL A 107 -7.89 -14.83 1.72
CA VAL A 107 -6.66 -14.09 1.99
C VAL A 107 -5.86 -13.87 0.70
N GLY A 108 -5.72 -14.89 -0.15
CA GLY A 108 -5.08 -14.76 -1.46
C GLY A 108 -5.79 -13.76 -2.37
N ARG A 109 -7.13 -13.71 -2.34
CA ARG A 109 -7.90 -12.72 -3.09
C ARG A 109 -7.64 -11.30 -2.60
N ARG A 110 -7.52 -11.11 -1.28
CA ARG A 110 -7.17 -9.80 -0.68
C ARG A 110 -5.77 -9.35 -1.06
N GLU A 111 -4.79 -10.25 -1.13
CA GLU A 111 -3.44 -9.92 -1.60
C GLU A 111 -3.46 -9.37 -3.03
N VAL A 112 -4.17 -10.05 -3.95
CA VAL A 112 -4.27 -9.61 -5.35
C VAL A 112 -4.89 -8.21 -5.46
N VAL A 113 -5.92 -7.91 -4.68
CA VAL A 113 -6.55 -6.57 -4.66
C VAL A 113 -5.55 -5.51 -4.17
N LEU A 114 -4.83 -5.78 -3.07
CA LEU A 114 -3.83 -4.86 -2.53
C LEU A 114 -2.66 -4.63 -3.49
N GLU A 115 -2.23 -5.66 -4.23
CA GLU A 115 -1.21 -5.54 -5.27
C GLU A 115 -1.70 -4.70 -6.46
N GLN A 116 -2.95 -4.86 -6.88
CA GLN A 116 -3.56 -4.04 -7.92
C GLN A 116 -3.65 -2.57 -7.50
N ASP A 117 -4.05 -2.30 -6.25
CA ASP A 117 -4.06 -0.95 -5.69
C ASP A 117 -2.66 -0.32 -5.67
N LEU A 118 -1.64 -1.10 -5.30
CA LEU A 118 -0.25 -0.64 -5.33
C LEU A 118 0.22 -0.29 -6.74
N LYS A 119 -0.17 -1.09 -7.75
CA LYS A 119 0.12 -0.81 -9.17
C LYS A 119 -0.56 0.47 -9.64
N ARG A 120 -1.85 0.65 -9.32
CA ARG A 120 -2.61 1.88 -9.64
C ARG A 120 -1.94 3.11 -9.03
N LEU A 121 -1.64 3.08 -7.73
CA LEU A 121 -0.96 4.19 -7.05
C LEU A 121 0.42 4.50 -7.64
N SER A 122 1.13 3.47 -8.12
CA SER A 122 2.42 3.66 -8.79
C SER A 122 2.25 4.31 -10.17
N GLN A 123 1.23 3.91 -10.93
CA GLN A 123 0.89 4.51 -12.21
C GLN A 123 0.44 5.97 -12.05
N ASP A 124 -0.40 6.26 -11.07
CA ASP A 124 -0.86 7.62 -10.79
C ASP A 124 0.33 8.53 -10.42
N SER A 125 1.27 8.03 -9.62
CA SER A 125 2.51 8.77 -9.33
C SER A 125 3.35 9.02 -10.58
N ALA A 126 3.44 8.05 -11.49
CA ALA A 126 4.16 8.21 -12.75
C ALA A 126 3.47 9.25 -13.65
N ASN A 127 2.15 9.22 -13.74
CA ASN A 127 1.35 10.17 -14.51
C ASN A 127 1.51 11.61 -13.99
N ILE A 128 1.44 11.82 -12.67
CA ILE A 128 1.65 13.14 -12.07
C ILE A 128 3.07 13.65 -12.36
N LYS A 129 4.09 12.79 -12.26
CA LYS A 129 5.48 13.15 -12.61
C LYS A 129 5.62 13.54 -14.09
N ALA A 130 4.99 12.80 -14.99
CA ALA A 130 4.99 13.10 -16.41
C ALA A 130 4.30 14.45 -16.70
N HIS A 131 3.16 14.74 -16.05
CA HIS A 131 2.50 16.03 -16.16
C HIS A 131 3.39 17.18 -15.68
N ILE A 132 4.07 17.04 -14.54
CA ILE A 132 5.04 18.03 -14.07
C ILE A 132 6.14 18.26 -15.10
N GLN A 133 6.73 17.19 -15.64
CA GLN A 133 7.80 17.30 -16.64
C GLN A 133 7.32 18.00 -17.93
N MET A 134 6.13 17.65 -18.42
CA MET A 134 5.55 18.30 -19.59
C MET A 134 5.28 19.79 -19.33
N THR A 135 4.68 20.16 -18.20
CA THR A 135 4.43 21.58 -17.88
C THR A 135 5.72 22.38 -17.72
N LEU A 136 6.76 21.80 -17.12
CA LEU A 136 8.09 22.45 -17.03
C LEU A 136 8.70 22.68 -18.42
N GLN A 137 8.56 21.72 -19.33
CA GLN A 137 9.04 21.85 -20.70
C GLN A 137 8.26 22.93 -21.47
N CYS A 138 6.94 22.96 -21.37
CA CYS A 138 6.12 24.00 -21.98
C CYS A 138 6.46 25.40 -21.42
N LEU A 139 6.67 25.52 -20.11
CA LEU A 139 7.09 26.78 -19.48
C LEU A 139 8.45 27.25 -19.99
N ARG A 140 9.41 26.32 -20.12
CA ARG A 140 10.74 26.59 -20.68
C ARG A 140 10.66 27.13 -22.10
N GLU A 141 9.83 26.53 -22.95
CA GLU A 141 9.60 26.96 -24.33
C GLU A 141 8.94 28.34 -24.41
N LEU A 142 7.91 28.59 -23.59
CA LEU A 142 7.23 29.89 -23.50
C LEU A 142 8.16 31.02 -23.02
N GLN A 143 9.16 30.69 -22.20
CA GLN A 143 10.17 31.63 -21.70
C GLN A 143 11.38 31.78 -22.63
N GLY A 144 11.47 30.99 -23.71
CA GLY A 144 12.58 31.04 -24.67
C GLY A 144 13.93 30.61 -24.08
N LEU A 145 13.91 29.82 -23.01
CA LEU A 145 15.12 29.35 -22.34
C LEU A 145 15.80 28.25 -23.17
N PRO A 146 17.14 28.27 -23.31
CA PRO A 146 17.85 27.23 -24.04
C PRO A 146 17.70 25.87 -23.36
N MET A 147 17.73 24.80 -24.17
CA MET A 147 17.71 23.44 -23.65
C MET A 147 19.06 23.15 -22.98
N GLU A 148 19.09 23.05 -21.65
CA GLU A 148 20.26 22.48 -20.98
C GLU A 148 20.41 21.02 -21.42
N THR A 149 21.50 20.73 -22.12
CA THR A 149 21.82 19.41 -22.70
C THR A 149 22.48 18.44 -21.73
N ASP A 150 22.42 18.65 -20.42
CA ASP A 150 22.84 17.63 -19.46
C ASP A 150 22.11 17.78 -18.12
N PRO A 151 21.38 16.76 -17.64
CA PRO A 151 20.90 16.78 -16.26
C PRO A 151 22.12 16.79 -15.33
N PRO A 152 22.20 17.68 -14.32
CA PRO A 152 23.24 17.56 -13.31
C PRO A 152 23.13 16.18 -12.68
N LYS A 153 24.21 15.39 -12.73
CA LYS A 153 24.32 14.05 -12.14
C LYS A 153 23.64 14.07 -10.78
N ARG A 154 22.47 13.42 -10.67
CA ARG A 154 21.83 13.18 -9.39
C ARG A 154 22.85 12.43 -8.54
N ARG A 155 23.35 13.08 -7.49
CA ARG A 155 24.00 12.36 -6.40
C ARG A 155 22.88 11.63 -5.70
N ASP A 156 22.76 10.33 -5.97
CA ASP A 156 21.90 9.45 -5.21
C ASP A 156 22.41 9.43 -3.77
N VAL A 157 21.73 10.19 -2.92
CA VAL A 157 21.84 10.08 -1.47
C VAL A 157 20.44 9.77 -0.96
N PHE A 158 19.96 8.56 -1.26
CA PHE A 158 19.00 7.78 -0.47
C PHE A 158 19.03 6.32 -0.95
#